data_AF-A0A379S8M4-F1
#
_entry.id   AF-A0A379S8M4-F1
#
_cell.length_a   1.000
_cell.length_b   1.000
_cell.length_c   1.000
_cell.angle_alpha   90.00
_cell.angle_beta   90.00
_cell.angle_gamma   90.00
#
_symmetry.space_group_name_H-M   'P 1'
#
loop_
_entity.id
_entity.type
_entity.pdbx_description
1 polymer ?
#
loop_
_entity_poly.entity_id
_entity_poly.type
_entity_poly.pdbx_seq_one_letter_code
_entity_poly.pdbx_strand_id
1 'polypeptide(L)'
;MPVYQHAAPERVFPPLLALLDKLLEASLPSRVVSIQLEHQDQIWKGSLHDARLREGADFYLSVRSSMPNHELQTRFPQLCKAGSFEDVSDVVNVALSGIEIKPLTHVPAAIPLRLENQYFSLDLSSDVARTMLEMGSCTFYTPRSLGEGET
;
A
#
# COMPACT_ATOMS: atom_id res chain seq x y z
N MET A 1 35.76 -6.69 5.44
CA MET A 1 35.77 -6.91 6.89
C MET A 1 37.16 -6.62 7.42
N PRO A 2 37.33 -5.80 8.46
CA PRO A 2 38.64 -5.50 9.03
C PRO A 2 39.23 -6.73 9.71
N VAL A 3 40.55 -6.93 9.56
CA VAL A 3 41.30 -8.06 10.12
C VAL A 3 41.50 -7.86 11.61
N TYR A 4 41.18 -8.86 12.42
CA TYR A 4 41.28 -8.81 13.88
C TYR A 4 42.73 -8.55 14.33
N GLN A 5 42.98 -7.42 15.00
CA GLN A 5 44.28 -7.06 15.56
C GLN A 5 44.19 -6.93 17.08
N HIS A 6 44.61 -7.99 17.77
CA HIS A 6 44.56 -8.10 19.24
C HIS A 6 45.40 -7.05 19.98
N ALA A 7 46.43 -6.49 19.32
CA ALA A 7 47.34 -5.51 19.90
C ALA A 7 46.81 -4.06 19.90
N ALA A 8 45.69 -3.78 19.23
CA ALA A 8 45.11 -2.43 19.14
C ALA A 8 43.57 -2.50 19.07
N PRO A 9 42.88 -2.95 20.14
CA PRO A 9 41.42 -3.16 20.14
C PRO A 9 40.63 -1.88 19.83
N GLU A 10 41.17 -0.72 20.19
CA GLU A 10 40.63 0.61 19.89
C GLU A 10 40.52 0.93 18.38
N ARG A 11 41.20 0.20 17.50
CA ARG A 11 41.12 0.38 16.04
C ARG A 11 40.15 -0.59 15.35
N VAL A 12 39.68 -1.62 16.05
CA VAL A 12 38.92 -2.74 15.46
C VAL A 12 37.46 -2.72 15.88
N PHE A 13 37.19 -2.40 17.16
CA PHE A 13 35.82 -2.39 17.69
C PHE A 13 34.97 -1.19 17.23
N PRO A 14 35.46 0.07 17.21
CA PRO A 14 34.65 1.20 16.77
C PRO A 14 34.11 1.10 15.33
N PRO A 15 34.88 0.70 14.30
CA PRO A 15 34.34 0.53 12.95
C PRO A 15 33.40 -0.67 12.83
N LEU A 16 33.54 -1.68 13.69
CA LEU A 16 32.64 -2.84 13.73
C LEU A 16 31.30 -2.48 14.40
N LEU A 17 31.33 -1.71 15.50
CA LEU A 17 30.13 -1.16 16.13
C LEU A 17 29.40 -0.19 15.20
N ALA A 18 30.13 0.72 14.54
CA ALA A 18 29.54 1.64 13.56
C ALA A 18 28.92 0.90 12.36
N LEU A 19 29.51 -0.21 11.93
CA LEU A 19 28.92 -1.06 10.90
C LEU A 19 27.67 -1.78 11.42
N LEU A 20 27.67 -2.24 12.67
CA LEU A 20 26.50 -2.84 13.31
C LEU A 20 25.36 -1.83 13.46
N ASP A 21 25.63 -0.61 13.95
CA ASP A 21 24.64 0.46 14.05
C ASP A 21 24.07 0.81 12.67
N LYS A 22 24.93 0.89 11.65
CA LYS A 22 24.51 1.17 10.27
C LYS A 22 23.68 0.03 9.66
N LEU A 23 23.98 -1.22 10.01
CA LEU A 23 23.19 -2.39 9.57
C LEU A 23 21.88 -2.53 10.35
N LEU A 24 21.86 -2.13 11.62
CA LEU A 24 20.66 -2.08 12.46
C LEU A 24 19.73 -0.93 12.03
N GLU A 25 20.28 0.24 11.68
CA GLU A 25 19.53 1.34 11.05
C GLU A 25 19.01 0.96 9.65
N ALA A 26 19.78 0.20 8.87
CA ALA A 26 19.38 -0.29 7.54
C ALA A 26 18.41 -1.48 7.59
N SER A 27 18.18 -2.09 8.76
CA SER A 27 17.35 -3.28 8.94
C SER A 27 16.11 -2.97 9.78
N LEU A 28 15.44 -1.85 9.48
CA LEU A 28 13.99 -1.83 9.66
C LEU A 28 13.42 -2.72 8.54
N PRO A 29 12.91 -3.93 8.83
CA PRO A 29 12.19 -4.70 7.82
C PRO A 29 11.09 -3.77 7.30
N SER A 30 11.10 -3.49 5.99
CA SER A 30 10.06 -2.65 5.38
C SER A 30 8.72 -3.35 5.60
N ARG A 31 7.99 -2.92 6.62
CA ARG A 31 6.64 -3.38 6.96
C ARG A 31 5.61 -2.87 5.95
N VAL A 32 6.04 -2.06 4.99
CA VAL A 32 5.23 -1.57 3.89
C VAL A 32 5.65 -2.25 2.60
N VAL A 33 4.64 -2.73 1.87
CA VAL A 33 4.76 -3.27 0.52
C VAL A 33 4.05 -2.30 -0.40
N SER A 34 4.81 -1.67 -1.30
CA SER A 34 4.22 -0.83 -2.34
C SER A 34 3.64 -1.73 -3.44
N ILE A 35 2.33 -1.63 -3.65
CA ILE A 35 1.63 -2.36 -4.71
C ILE A 35 1.50 -1.41 -5.91
N GLN A 36 2.05 -1.82 -7.05
CA GLN A 36 1.91 -1.05 -8.28
C GLN A 36 0.51 -1.28 -8.85
N LEU A 37 -0.21 -0.19 -9.13
CA LEU A 37 -1.55 -0.23 -9.71
C LEU A 37 -1.46 0.12 -11.19
N GLU A 38 -2.02 -0.73 -12.04
CA GLU A 38 -2.22 -0.50 -13.46
C GLU A 38 -3.57 0.18 -13.69
N HIS A 39 -3.55 1.34 -14.33
CA HIS A 39 -4.77 2.09 -14.65
C HIS A 39 -5.30 1.74 -16.03
N GLN A 40 -6.56 1.33 -16.09
CA GLN A 40 -7.30 1.04 -17.31
C GLN A 40 -8.70 1.68 -17.25
N ASP A 41 -8.88 2.79 -17.96
CA ASP A 41 -10.11 3.59 -18.03
C ASP A 41 -10.61 4.15 -16.68
N GLN A 42 -11.43 3.39 -15.97
CA GLN A 42 -12.00 3.74 -14.66
C GLN A 42 -11.68 2.65 -13.63
N ILE A 43 -10.77 1.74 -13.96
CA ILE A 43 -10.42 0.56 -13.19
C ILE A 43 -8.91 0.61 -12.91
N TRP A 44 -8.53 0.44 -11.66
CA TRP A 44 -7.17 0.27 -11.19
C TRP A 44 -6.97 -1.18 -10.78
N LYS A 45 -5.97 -1.84 -11.32
CA LYS A 45 -5.64 -3.24 -11.02
C LYS A 45 -4.31 -3.30 -10.30
N GLY A 46 -4.28 -3.90 -9.13
CA GLY A 46 -3.06 -4.16 -8.38
C GLY A 46 -2.81 -5.65 -8.26
N SER A 47 -1.55 -6.04 -8.26
CA SER A 47 -1.18 -7.43 -8.07
C SER A 47 -0.54 -7.65 -6.69
N LEU A 48 -1.12 -8.59 -5.94
CA LEU A 48 -0.80 -8.92 -4.55
C LEU A 48 -0.04 -10.26 -4.49
N HIS A 49 1.13 -10.34 -5.14
CA HIS A 49 1.94 -11.56 -5.18
C HIS A 49 2.68 -11.87 -3.87
N ASP A 50 2.81 -10.90 -2.96
CA ASP A 50 3.60 -11.04 -1.75
C ASP A 50 2.86 -11.85 -0.68
N ALA A 51 3.49 -12.92 -0.18
CA ALA A 51 2.92 -13.79 0.84
C ALA A 51 2.59 -13.04 2.14
N ARG A 52 3.34 -11.98 2.47
CA ARG A 52 3.13 -11.16 3.67
C ARG A 52 1.77 -10.47 3.69
N LEU A 53 1.19 -10.23 2.51
CA LEU A 53 -0.13 -9.61 2.40
C LEU A 53 -1.25 -10.56 2.87
N ARG A 54 -1.02 -11.87 2.78
CA ARG A 54 -1.98 -12.92 3.20
C ARG A 54 -1.95 -13.21 4.70
N GLU A 55 -0.91 -12.78 5.42
CA GLU A 55 -0.73 -13.01 6.85
C GLU A 55 -1.54 -12.04 7.74
N GLY A 56 -2.43 -11.23 7.15
CA GLY A 56 -3.20 -10.21 7.85
C GLY A 56 -2.56 -8.82 7.79
N ALA A 57 -2.30 -8.33 6.57
CA ALA A 57 -1.80 -6.99 6.35
C ALA A 57 -2.96 -5.96 6.32
N ASP A 58 -2.69 -4.75 6.82
CA ASP A 58 -3.57 -3.60 6.64
C ASP A 58 -3.32 -2.95 5.28
N PHE A 59 -4.39 -2.65 4.56
CA PHE A 59 -4.30 -2.08 3.22
C PHE A 59 -4.65 -0.61 3.24
N TYR A 60 -3.79 0.17 2.59
CA TYR A 60 -3.87 1.61 2.55
C TYR A 60 -3.79 2.08 1.11
N LEU A 61 -4.69 2.97 0.73
CA LEU A 61 -4.72 3.59 -0.59
C LEU A 61 -4.30 5.05 -0.46
N SER A 62 -3.33 5.46 -1.26
CA SER A 62 -2.96 6.86 -1.43
C SER A 62 -3.61 7.39 -2.69
N VAL A 63 -4.45 8.41 -2.56
CA VAL A 63 -5.21 8.99 -3.67
C VAL A 63 -4.82 10.45 -3.79
N ARG A 64 -4.44 10.82 -5.01
CA ARG A 64 -4.20 12.21 -5.40
C ARG A 64 -5.26 12.60 -6.41
N SER A 65 -5.87 13.77 -6.21
CA SER A 65 -6.85 14.34 -7.12
C SER A 65 -6.72 15.86 -7.10
N SER A 66 -7.17 16.52 -8.16
CA SER A 66 -7.31 17.97 -8.23
C SER A 66 -8.47 18.51 -7.38
N MET A 67 -9.33 17.62 -6.86
CA MET A 67 -10.44 17.96 -5.97
C MET A 67 -9.94 18.38 -4.56
N PRO A 68 -10.65 19.29 -3.85
CA PRO A 68 -10.32 19.61 -2.47
C PRO A 68 -10.34 18.38 -1.54
N ASN A 69 -9.34 18.28 -0.66
CA ASN A 69 -9.17 17.14 0.26
C ASN A 69 -10.42 16.76 1.07
N HIS A 70 -11.18 17.75 1.55
CA HIS A 70 -12.41 17.52 2.32
C HIS A 70 -13.51 16.85 1.49
N GLU A 71 -13.61 17.24 0.22
CA GLU A 71 -14.59 16.70 -0.72
C GLU A 71 -14.16 15.30 -1.17
N LEU A 72 -12.87 15.12 -1.45
CA LEU A 72 -12.26 13.83 -1.76
C LEU A 72 -12.50 12.81 -0.64
N GLN A 73 -12.28 13.17 0.63
CA GLN A 73 -12.51 12.28 1.77
C GLN A 73 -13.98 11.83 1.90
N THR A 74 -14.93 12.67 1.49
CA THR A 74 -16.36 12.36 1.60
C THR A 74 -16.87 11.59 0.38
N ARG A 75 -16.45 11.99 -0.83
CA ARG A 75 -16.91 11.41 -2.09
C ARG A 75 -16.17 10.13 -2.46
N PHE A 76 -14.87 10.04 -2.18
CA PHE A 76 -14.06 8.89 -2.58
C PHE A 76 -14.57 7.56 -2.00
N PRO A 77 -14.88 7.44 -0.70
CA PRO A 77 -15.49 6.22 -0.14
C PRO A 77 -16.82 5.82 -0.77
N GLN A 78 -17.59 6.79 -1.26
CA GLN A 78 -18.92 6.55 -1.85
C GLN A 78 -18.85 6.16 -3.32
N LEU A 79 -17.84 6.69 -4.02
CA LEU A 79 -17.65 6.51 -5.46
C LEU A 79 -16.70 5.35 -5.78
N CYS A 80 -15.65 5.19 -4.97
CA CYS A 80 -14.65 4.16 -5.16
C CYS A 80 -15.16 2.83 -4.63
N LYS A 81 -15.02 1.80 -5.45
CA LYS A 81 -15.49 0.45 -5.16
C LYS A 81 -14.33 -0.52 -5.32
N ALA A 82 -14.07 -1.32 -4.29
CA ALA A 82 -12.95 -2.25 -4.26
C ALA A 82 -13.43 -3.70 -4.23
N GLY A 83 -12.71 -4.58 -4.95
CA GLY A 83 -13.00 -6.01 -5.02
C GLY A 83 -11.90 -6.81 -5.71
N SER A 84 -12.19 -8.08 -5.98
CA SER A 84 -11.30 -8.99 -6.70
C SER A 84 -11.61 -8.99 -8.21
N PHE A 85 -10.58 -9.16 -9.04
CA PHE A 85 -10.74 -9.39 -10.48
C PHE A 85 -10.95 -10.88 -10.71
N GLU A 86 -12.18 -11.32 -10.98
CA GLU A 86 -12.36 -12.62 -11.61
C GLU A 86 -11.91 -12.56 -13.07
N ASP A 87 -11.27 -13.65 -13.51
CA ASP A 87 -10.76 -13.88 -14.85
C ASP A 87 -11.94 -14.00 -15.83
N VAL A 88 -12.58 -12.89 -16.17
CA VAL A 88 -13.66 -12.85 -17.16
C VAL A 88 -13.39 -11.73 -18.14
N SER A 89 -12.79 -12.13 -19.25
CA SER A 89 -12.46 -11.33 -20.42
C SER A 89 -13.68 -10.70 -21.14
N ASP A 90 -14.86 -10.59 -20.52
CA ASP A 90 -16.09 -10.15 -21.22
C ASP A 90 -17.15 -9.41 -20.39
N VAL A 91 -16.97 -9.16 -19.08
CA VAL A 91 -18.06 -8.58 -18.28
C VAL A 91 -17.63 -7.30 -17.56
N VAL A 92 -18.06 -6.17 -18.15
CA VAL A 92 -17.97 -4.78 -17.63
C VAL A 92 -18.78 -4.58 -16.32
N ASN A 93 -19.04 -5.65 -15.57
CA ASN A 93 -19.95 -5.67 -14.43
C ASN A 93 -19.42 -6.57 -13.30
N VAL A 94 -18.11 -6.50 -13.03
CA VAL A 94 -17.55 -7.05 -11.79
C VAL A 94 -18.23 -6.32 -10.63
N ALA A 95 -18.95 -7.07 -9.79
CA ALA A 95 -19.62 -6.53 -8.62
C ALA A 95 -18.58 -6.14 -7.54
N LEU A 96 -17.97 -4.97 -7.69
CA LEU A 96 -16.94 -4.41 -6.78
C LEU A 96 -17.51 -3.95 -5.41
N SER A 97 -18.50 -4.65 -4.87
CA SER A 97 -19.24 -4.22 -3.68
C SER A 97 -18.99 -5.18 -2.51
N GLY A 98 -17.83 -5.03 -1.86
CA GLY A 98 -17.56 -5.80 -0.65
C GLY A 98 -16.52 -5.22 0.29
N ILE A 99 -15.64 -4.34 -0.18
CA ILE A 99 -14.57 -3.78 0.63
C ILE A 99 -14.91 -2.32 0.95
N GLU A 100 -15.13 -2.02 2.23
CA GLU A 100 -15.38 -0.65 2.66
C GLU A 100 -14.09 0.16 2.63
N ILE A 101 -14.17 1.37 2.09
CA ILE A 101 -13.06 2.32 2.05
C ILE A 101 -13.32 3.40 3.09
N LYS A 102 -12.39 3.62 4.02
CA LYS A 102 -12.54 4.59 5.11
C LYS A 102 -11.44 5.65 5.02
N PRO A 103 -11.78 6.95 5.06
CA PRO A 103 -10.76 7.99 5.07
C PRO A 103 -9.96 7.93 6.37
N LEU A 104 -8.64 8.05 6.27
CA LEU A 104 -7.77 8.14 7.44
C LEU A 104 -7.59 9.59 7.84
N THR A 105 -7.89 9.88 9.10
CA THR A 105 -7.59 11.19 9.71
C THR A 105 -6.11 11.37 9.99
N HIS A 106 -5.38 10.28 10.25
CA HIS A 106 -3.94 10.28 10.46
C HIS A 106 -3.30 9.07 9.79
N VAL A 107 -2.23 9.30 9.04
CA VAL A 107 -1.47 8.24 8.38
C VAL A 107 -0.54 7.58 9.40
N PRO A 108 -0.52 6.24 9.50
CA PRO A 108 0.41 5.54 10.37
C PRO A 108 1.87 5.83 9.98
N ALA A 109 2.77 5.88 10.98
CA ALA A 109 4.20 6.17 10.78
C ALA A 109 4.93 5.19 9.86
N ALA A 110 4.32 4.04 9.55
CA ALA A 110 4.86 3.07 8.60
C ALA A 110 4.82 3.58 7.14
N ILE A 111 3.88 4.45 6.77
CA ILE A 111 3.63 4.86 5.38
C ILE A 111 4.32 6.21 5.10
N PRO A 112 5.07 6.34 4.00
CA PRO A 112 5.66 7.63 3.61
C PRO A 112 4.57 8.66 3.33
N LEU A 113 4.61 9.77 4.07
CA LEU A 113 3.69 10.90 3.96
C LEU A 113 3.96 11.71 2.68
N ARG A 114 2.90 11.96 1.91
CA ARG A 114 2.87 12.86 0.76
C ARG A 114 1.82 13.94 1.03
N LEU A 115 2.25 15.21 1.09
CA LEU A 115 1.38 16.33 1.49
C LEU A 115 0.14 16.51 0.60
N GLU A 116 0.23 16.13 -0.69
CA GLU A 116 -0.86 16.30 -1.65
C GLU A 116 -1.81 15.10 -1.72
N ASN A 117 -1.51 14.01 -1.01
CA ASN A 117 -2.29 12.79 -1.10
C ASN A 117 -3.20 12.62 0.11
N GLN A 118 -4.40 12.11 -0.14
CA GLN A 118 -5.29 11.60 0.89
C GLN A 118 -5.10 10.10 1.04
N TYR A 119 -5.22 9.62 2.28
CA TYR A 119 -5.02 8.23 2.61
C TYR A 119 -6.33 7.61 3.06
N PHE A 120 -6.58 6.41 2.58
CA PHE A 120 -7.79 5.65 2.90
C PHE A 120 -7.38 4.26 3.36
N SER A 121 -8.00 3.74 4.41
CA SER A 121 -7.89 2.35 4.81
C SER A 121 -8.94 1.51 4.09
N LEU A 122 -8.55 0.30 3.74
CA LEU A 122 -9.42 -0.71 3.15
C LEU A 122 -9.80 -1.72 4.24
N ASP A 123 -11.09 -1.89 4.45
CA ASP A 123 -11.61 -2.84 5.43
C ASP A 123 -11.63 -4.25 4.84
N LEU A 124 -10.63 -5.05 5.23
CA LEU A 124 -10.49 -6.43 4.77
C LEU A 124 -11.23 -7.46 5.63
N SER A 125 -12.15 -7.01 6.50
CA SER A 125 -12.96 -7.92 7.31
C SER A 125 -13.97 -8.73 6.48
N SER A 126 -14.26 -8.30 5.25
CA SER A 126 -15.24 -8.93 4.38
C SER A 126 -14.71 -10.17 3.67
N ASP A 127 -15.63 -11.07 3.31
CA ASP A 127 -15.31 -12.29 2.56
C ASP A 127 -14.66 -11.98 1.20
N VAL A 128 -15.16 -10.92 0.52
CA VAL A 128 -14.61 -10.43 -0.75
C VAL A 128 -13.14 -10.03 -0.64
N ALA A 129 -12.75 -9.40 0.47
CA ALA A 129 -11.36 -9.04 0.73
C ALA A 129 -10.47 -10.28 0.92
N ARG A 130 -10.97 -11.33 1.54
CA ARG A 130 -10.22 -12.60 1.66
C ARG A 130 -10.02 -13.24 0.30
N THR A 131 -11.08 -13.32 -0.51
CA THR A 131 -10.98 -13.82 -1.89
C THR A 131 -9.98 -13.00 -2.70
N MET A 132 -9.97 -11.68 -2.56
CA MET A 132 -8.99 -10.80 -3.20
C MET A 132 -7.54 -11.16 -2.83
N LEU A 133 -7.28 -11.45 -1.55
CA LEU A 133 -5.95 -11.86 -1.06
C LEU A 133 -5.56 -13.27 -1.52
N GLU A 134 -6.51 -14.19 -1.56
CA GLU A 134 -6.30 -15.55 -2.06
C GLU A 134 -5.93 -15.52 -3.54
N MET A 135 -6.72 -14.81 -4.35
CA MET A 135 -6.51 -14.59 -5.78
C MET A 135 -5.21 -13.84 -6.08
N GLY A 136 -4.69 -13.07 -5.12
CA GLY A 136 -3.47 -12.29 -5.31
C GLY A 136 -3.66 -11.12 -6.27
N SER A 137 -4.89 -10.62 -6.43
CA SER A 137 -5.23 -9.50 -7.30
C SER A 137 -6.25 -8.59 -6.62
N CYS A 138 -6.04 -7.29 -6.71
CA CYS A 138 -6.99 -6.28 -6.24
C CYS A 138 -7.45 -5.38 -7.38
N THR A 139 -8.68 -4.91 -7.30
CA THR A 139 -9.26 -4.03 -8.30
C THR A 139 -10.06 -2.91 -7.64
N PHE A 140 -9.81 -1.69 -8.08
CA PHE A 140 -10.51 -0.49 -7.60
C PHE A 140 -11.16 0.18 -8.78
N TYR A 141 -12.46 0.42 -8.69
CA TYR A 141 -13.17 1.24 -9.65
C TYR A 141 -13.26 2.66 -9.14
N THR A 142 -12.78 3.60 -9.92
CA THR A 142 -12.88 5.04 -9.64
C THR A 142 -13.61 5.70 -10.80
N PRO A 143 -14.79 6.29 -10.59
CA PRO A 143 -15.51 6.96 -11.66
C PRO A 143 -14.74 8.21 -12.12
N ARG A 144 -14.85 8.53 -13.41
CA ARG A 144 -14.16 9.68 -14.04
C ARG A 144 -14.50 11.04 -13.41
N SER A 145 -15.56 11.11 -12.60
CA SER A 145 -15.98 12.31 -11.85
C SER A 145 -14.98 12.75 -10.76
N LEU A 146 -14.03 11.90 -10.39
CA LEU A 146 -13.01 12.18 -9.37
C LEU A 146 -11.82 13.02 -9.87
N GLY A 147 -11.83 13.45 -11.14
CA GLY A 147 -10.70 14.13 -11.77
C GLY A 147 -9.60 13.14 -12.14
N GLU A 148 -8.79 13.47 -13.15
CA GLU A 148 -7.65 12.64 -13.55
C GLU A 148 -6.67 12.54 -12.39
N GLY A 149 -6.68 11.39 -11.69
CA GLY A 149 -5.73 11.11 -10.63
C GLY A 149 -4.38 10.76 -11.25
N GLU A 150 -3.44 11.70 -11.25
CA GLU A 150 -2.05 11.40 -11.55
C GLU A 150 -1.42 10.64 -10.37
N THR A 151 -0.93 9.44 -10.67
CA THR A 151 -0.16 8.51 -9.81
C THR A 151 1.08 9.12 -9.16
#